data_AF-A0A257RLU4-F1
#
_entry.id   AF-A0A257RLU4-F1
#
_cell.length_a   1.000
_cell.length_b   1.000
_cell.length_c   1.000
_cell.angle_alpha   90.00
_cell.angle_beta   90.00
_cell.angle_gamma   90.00
#
_symmetry.space_group_name_H-M   'P 1'
#
loop_
_entity.id
_entity.type
_entity.pdbx_description
1 polymer ?
#
loop_
_entity_poly.entity_id
_entity_poly.type
_entity_poly.pdbx_seq_one_letter_code
_entity_poly.pdbx_strand_id
1 'polypeptide(L)'
;CDAERSDDPADRARYLAVHPYAGFYAGFGDFGVYRLSTVAARYVGGFARAATLDVARLGPMTGPLCDEAAAAAAMAAANRERAGEIDAMAHRHGGAGDGWRMVTLDADGFDLAREDRVLRVALRRSLRVYGELMIEMNNIAPPTQV
;
A
#
# COMPACT_ATOMS: atom_id res chain seq x y z
N CYS A 1 -7.80 3.66 -18.57
CA CYS A 1 -7.96 2.33 -17.95
C CYS A 1 -9.38 1.90 -18.21
N ASP A 2 -9.62 0.60 -18.23
CA ASP A 2 -10.96 0.06 -18.18
C ASP A 2 -11.34 -0.13 -16.71
N ALA A 3 -12.61 0.07 -16.38
CA ALA A 3 -13.13 -0.07 -15.03
C ALA A 3 -14.19 -1.15 -15.02
N GLU A 4 -14.04 -2.13 -14.13
CA GLU A 4 -15.02 -3.19 -13.90
C GLU A 4 -15.47 -3.13 -12.45
N ARG A 5 -16.78 -3.26 -12.22
CA ARG A 5 -17.31 -3.37 -10.87
C ARG A 5 -16.83 -4.68 -10.24
N SER A 6 -16.33 -4.60 -9.02
CA SER A 6 -15.94 -5.77 -8.24
C SER A 6 -16.90 -5.98 -7.09
N ASP A 7 -17.44 -7.19 -7.02
CA ASP A 7 -18.23 -7.68 -5.89
C ASP A 7 -17.39 -8.62 -4.98
N ASP A 8 -16.07 -8.68 -5.19
CA ASP A 8 -15.14 -9.44 -4.35
C ASP A 8 -15.04 -8.80 -2.94
N PRO A 9 -15.39 -9.52 -1.87
CA PRO A 9 -15.26 -9.02 -0.50
C PRO A 9 -13.82 -8.60 -0.14
N ALA A 10 -12.80 -9.22 -0.74
CA ALA A 10 -11.39 -8.90 -0.47
C ALA A 10 -11.01 -7.51 -1.00
N ASP A 11 -11.49 -7.12 -2.18
CA ASP A 11 -11.24 -5.78 -2.74
C ASP A 11 -11.85 -4.69 -1.85
N ARG A 12 -13.08 -4.94 -1.38
CA ARG A 12 -13.75 -4.04 -0.43
C ARG A 12 -12.99 -3.96 0.89
N ALA A 13 -12.57 -5.09 1.44
CA ALA A 13 -11.82 -5.14 2.70
C ALA A 13 -10.51 -4.36 2.58
N ARG A 14 -9.76 -4.54 1.48
CA ARG A 14 -8.52 -3.81 1.20
C ARG A 14 -8.78 -2.30 1.08
N TYR A 15 -9.81 -1.89 0.35
CA TYR A 15 -10.14 -0.46 0.21
C TYR A 15 -10.47 0.20 1.55
N LEU A 16 -11.26 -0.47 2.40
CA LEU A 16 -11.65 0.03 3.72
C LEU A 16 -10.52 0.01 4.74
N ALA A 17 -9.54 -0.89 4.61
CA ALA A 17 -8.34 -0.88 5.45
C ALA A 17 -7.54 0.42 5.26
N VAL A 18 -7.44 0.90 4.02
CA VAL A 18 -6.76 2.16 3.67
C VAL A 18 -7.64 3.38 3.94
N HIS A 19 -8.95 3.26 3.76
CA HIS A 19 -9.90 4.37 3.89
C HIS A 19 -11.01 4.05 4.92
N PRO A 20 -10.72 4.04 6.22
CA PRO A 20 -11.72 3.68 7.24
C PRO A 20 -12.97 4.57 7.21
N TYR A 21 -12.81 5.85 6.88
CA TYR A 21 -13.93 6.80 6.76
C TYR A 21 -14.94 6.39 5.68
N ALA A 22 -14.52 5.63 4.67
CA ALA A 22 -15.41 5.16 3.61
C ALA A 22 -16.39 4.09 4.11
N GLY A 23 -16.14 3.49 5.28
CA GLY A 23 -17.01 2.47 5.86
C GLY A 23 -18.46 2.94 6.08
N PHE A 24 -18.64 4.24 6.37
CA PHE A 24 -19.98 4.84 6.52
C PHE A 24 -20.79 4.85 5.22
N TYR A 25 -20.11 4.93 4.08
CA TYR A 25 -20.72 5.09 2.75
C TYR A 25 -20.75 3.78 1.97
N ALA A 26 -19.81 2.87 2.23
CA ALA A 26 -19.59 1.69 1.40
C ALA A 26 -20.83 0.76 1.35
N GLY A 27 -21.73 0.83 2.33
CA GLY A 27 -22.98 0.04 2.33
C GLY A 27 -24.12 0.64 1.49
N PHE A 28 -23.99 1.87 1.00
CA PHE A 28 -25.05 2.51 0.23
C PHE A 28 -25.09 1.99 -1.21
N GLY A 29 -26.29 1.89 -1.78
CA GLY A 29 -26.52 1.28 -3.10
C GLY A 29 -25.96 2.07 -4.28
N ASP A 30 -25.61 3.34 -4.07
CA ASP A 30 -24.96 4.23 -5.05
C ASP A 30 -23.42 4.12 -5.02
N PHE A 31 -22.83 3.39 -4.06
CA PHE A 31 -21.40 3.11 -4.00
C PHE A 31 -21.08 1.69 -4.49
N GLY A 32 -19.97 1.58 -5.22
CA GLY A 32 -19.43 0.31 -5.68
C GLY A 32 -17.90 0.31 -5.61
N VAL A 33 -17.32 -0.87 -5.43
CA VAL A 33 -15.88 -1.07 -5.58
C VAL A 33 -15.61 -1.40 -7.04
N TYR A 34 -14.57 -0.81 -7.62
CA TYR A 34 -14.22 -1.03 -9.01
C TYR A 34 -12.73 -1.38 -9.11
N ARG A 35 -12.42 -2.37 -9.94
CA ARG A 35 -11.05 -2.71 -10.32
C ARG A 35 -10.70 -2.00 -11.62
N LEU A 36 -9.56 -1.32 -11.63
CA LEU A 36 -9.06 -0.63 -12.81
C LEU A 36 -8.02 -1.51 -13.51
N SER A 37 -8.26 -1.79 -14.79
CA SER A 37 -7.28 -2.43 -15.68
C SER A 37 -6.54 -1.36 -16.47
N THR A 38 -5.24 -1.24 -16.23
CA THR A 38 -4.41 -0.24 -16.92
C THR A 38 -4.30 -0.59 -18.40
N VAL A 39 -4.66 0.35 -19.28
CA VAL A 39 -4.62 0.17 -20.76
C VAL A 39 -3.51 0.99 -21.42
N ALA A 40 -3.11 2.09 -20.78
CA ALA A 40 -2.03 2.96 -21.18
C ALA A 40 -1.58 3.75 -19.94
N ALA A 41 -0.31 4.15 -19.91
CA ALA A 41 0.20 5.05 -18.88
C ALA A 41 1.15 6.07 -19.49
N ARG A 42 1.11 7.28 -18.94
CA ARG A 42 1.95 8.40 -19.36
C ARG A 42 2.59 9.01 -18.12
N TYR A 43 3.91 9.05 -18.11
CA TYR A 43 4.71 9.68 -17.07
C TYR A 43 4.95 11.15 -17.42
N VAL A 44 4.75 12.02 -16.43
CA VAL A 44 5.08 13.44 -16.48
C VAL A 44 5.91 13.77 -15.24
N GLY A 45 7.22 13.91 -15.42
CA GLY A 45 8.22 14.12 -14.37
C GLY A 45 8.78 15.55 -14.29
N GLY A 46 8.05 16.53 -14.82
CA GLY A 46 8.50 17.93 -14.90
C GLY A 46 9.18 18.29 -16.21
N PHE A 47 10.02 19.33 -16.19
CA PHE A 47 10.58 19.94 -17.41
C PHE A 47 11.32 18.92 -18.28
N ALA A 48 10.87 18.79 -19.53
CA ALA A 48 11.41 17.87 -20.54
C ALA A 48 11.47 16.38 -20.13
N ARG A 49 10.76 15.95 -19.08
CA ARG A 49 10.70 14.55 -18.62
C ARG A 49 9.30 14.00 -18.81
N ALA A 50 9.02 13.47 -20.00
CA ALA A 50 7.75 12.80 -20.30
C ALA A 50 7.98 11.52 -21.10
N ALA A 51 7.22 10.46 -20.79
CA ALA A 51 7.33 9.19 -21.49
C ALA A 51 5.97 8.48 -21.51
N THR A 52 5.70 7.73 -22.58
CA THR A 52 4.68 6.68 -22.55
C THR A 52 5.29 5.46 -21.86
N LEU A 53 4.60 4.93 -20.85
CA LEU A 53 5.05 3.74 -20.13
C LEU A 53 4.43 2.49 -20.74
N ASP A 54 5.23 1.43 -20.84
CA ASP A 54 4.76 0.10 -21.22
C ASP A 54 3.94 -0.48 -20.07
N VAL A 55 2.65 -0.71 -20.31
CA VAL A 55 1.70 -1.23 -19.32
C VAL A 55 2.14 -2.58 -18.77
N ALA A 56 2.77 -3.42 -19.60
CA ALA A 56 3.25 -4.74 -19.17
C ALA A 56 4.37 -4.63 -18.11
N ARG A 57 4.96 -3.45 -17.94
CA ARG A 57 6.04 -3.17 -16.98
C ARG A 57 5.59 -2.35 -15.77
N LEU A 58 4.29 -2.04 -15.66
CA LEU A 58 3.75 -1.27 -14.52
C LEU A 58 3.40 -2.16 -13.32
N GLY A 59 3.40 -3.48 -13.50
CA GLY A 59 3.22 -4.41 -12.40
C GLY A 59 4.39 -4.40 -11.43
N PRO A 60 4.22 -4.97 -10.23
CA PRO A 60 5.28 -5.16 -9.26
C PRO A 60 6.45 -5.95 -9.85
N MET A 61 7.68 -5.67 -9.38
CA MET A 61 8.89 -6.33 -9.89
C MET A 61 8.93 -7.83 -9.55
N THR A 62 8.27 -8.23 -8.47
CA THR A 62 8.00 -9.62 -8.11
C THR A 62 6.56 -9.98 -8.42
N GLY A 63 6.33 -11.26 -8.75
CA GLY A 63 4.98 -11.79 -8.85
C GLY A 63 4.21 -11.62 -7.54
N PRO A 64 2.87 -11.55 -7.59
CA PRO A 64 2.05 -11.34 -6.39
C PRO A 64 2.29 -12.43 -5.36
N LEU A 65 2.46 -12.04 -4.09
CA LEU A 65 2.49 -12.96 -2.97
C LEU A 65 1.05 -13.31 -2.58
N CYS A 66 0.57 -14.46 -3.06
CA CYS A 66 -0.81 -14.91 -2.88
C CYS A 66 -1.03 -15.64 -1.53
N ASP A 67 -0.61 -15.03 -0.42
CA ASP A 67 -0.84 -15.56 0.94
C ASP A 67 -1.34 -14.45 1.88
N GLU A 68 -2.63 -14.15 1.77
CA GLU A 68 -3.30 -13.13 2.58
C GLU A 68 -3.25 -13.43 4.09
N ALA A 69 -3.23 -14.71 4.47
CA ALA A 69 -3.13 -15.10 5.88
C ALA A 69 -1.75 -14.76 6.45
N ALA A 70 -0.68 -15.06 5.71
CA ALA A 70 0.67 -14.67 6.10
C ALA A 70 0.84 -13.14 6.08
N ALA A 71 0.24 -12.43 5.12
CA ALA A 71 0.24 -10.97 5.11
C ALA A 71 -0.41 -10.41 6.38
N ALA A 72 -1.61 -10.87 6.72
CA ALA A 72 -2.34 -10.46 7.91
C ALA A 72 -1.55 -10.75 9.21
N ALA A 73 -0.94 -11.94 9.31
CA ALA A 73 -0.12 -12.32 10.45
C ALA A 73 1.12 -11.42 10.60
N ALA A 74 1.82 -11.13 9.49
CA ALA A 74 3.00 -10.26 9.48
C ALA A 74 2.64 -8.82 9.88
N MET A 75 1.55 -8.26 9.33
CA MET A 75 1.04 -6.94 9.72
C MET A 75 0.65 -6.89 11.20
N ALA A 76 -0.03 -7.91 11.71
CA ALA A 76 -0.45 -7.98 13.10
C ALA A 76 0.74 -8.05 14.07
N ALA A 77 1.79 -8.81 13.72
CA ALA A 77 3.03 -8.86 14.46
C ALA A 77 3.74 -7.50 14.45
N ALA A 78 3.89 -6.87 13.27
CA ALA A 78 4.55 -5.58 13.13
C ALA A 78 3.87 -4.48 13.96
N ASN A 79 2.54 -4.40 13.88
CA ASN A 79 1.74 -3.46 14.66
C ASN A 79 1.85 -3.68 16.19
N ARG A 80 2.11 -4.92 16.64
CA ARG A 80 2.20 -5.26 18.07
C ARG A 80 3.59 -5.04 18.62
N GLU A 81 4.61 -5.49 17.89
CA GLU A 81 5.99 -5.59 18.36
C GLU A 81 6.81 -4.35 18.03
N ARG A 82 6.40 -3.58 17.00
CA ARG A 82 7.19 -2.49 16.41
C ARG A 82 6.42 -1.18 16.27
N ALA A 83 5.40 -0.94 17.10
CA ALA A 83 4.58 0.28 17.04
C ALA A 83 5.42 1.57 17.06
N GLY A 84 6.42 1.67 17.95
CA GLY A 84 7.29 2.85 18.01
C GLY A 84 8.18 3.02 16.77
N GLU A 85 8.61 1.93 16.13
CA GLU A 85 9.35 1.99 14.85
C GLU A 85 8.44 2.43 13.71
N ILE A 86 7.17 1.99 13.71
CA ILE A 86 6.15 2.40 12.75
C ILE A 86 5.89 3.90 12.87
N ASP A 87 5.70 4.43 14.07
CA ASP A 87 5.53 5.87 14.29
C ASP A 87 6.76 6.64 13.79
N ALA A 88 7.97 6.23 14.20
CA ALA A 88 9.21 6.85 13.74
C ALA A 88 9.36 6.83 12.21
N MET A 89 8.88 5.78 11.55
CA MET A 89 8.88 5.66 10.11
C MET A 89 7.87 6.57 9.44
N ALA A 90 6.66 6.66 10.00
CA ALA A 90 5.63 7.60 9.53
C ALA A 90 6.14 9.05 9.61
N HIS A 91 6.77 9.44 10.73
CA HIS A 91 7.40 10.78 10.87
C HIS A 91 8.43 11.07 9.77
N ARG A 92 9.29 10.09 9.44
CA ARG A 92 10.26 10.25 8.33
C ARG A 92 9.61 10.40 6.96
N HIS A 93 8.40 9.88 6.77
CA HIS A 93 7.61 9.98 5.53
C HIS A 93 6.65 11.19 5.54
N GLY A 94 6.82 12.14 6.45
CA GLY A 94 6.00 13.35 6.55
C GLY A 94 4.68 13.16 7.29
N GLY A 95 4.53 12.05 8.02
CA GLY A 95 3.49 11.87 9.01
C GLY A 95 3.69 12.76 10.23
N ALA A 96 2.61 13.06 10.93
CA ALA A 96 2.62 13.78 12.19
C ALA A 96 1.84 12.99 13.25
N GLY A 97 2.22 13.18 14.51
CA GLY A 97 1.66 12.43 15.65
C GLY A 97 2.00 10.93 15.62
N ASP A 98 1.55 10.25 16.67
CA ASP A 98 1.78 8.81 16.88
C ASP A 98 0.47 8.02 16.72
N GLY A 99 0.58 6.69 16.83
CA GLY A 99 -0.53 5.76 16.67
C GLY A 99 -0.75 5.30 15.22
N TRP A 100 0.27 5.40 14.39
CA TRP A 100 0.25 4.88 13.02
C TRP A 100 0.18 3.36 13.03
N ARG A 101 -0.54 2.79 12.06
CA ARG A 101 -0.68 1.34 11.91
C ARG A 101 -0.45 0.92 10.48
N MET A 102 0.23 -0.21 10.31
CA MET A 102 0.28 -0.93 9.05
C MET A 102 -1.10 -1.50 8.73
N VAL A 103 -1.69 -1.09 7.61
CA VAL A 103 -3.07 -1.48 7.20
C VAL A 103 -3.12 -2.32 5.93
N THR A 104 -2.07 -2.27 5.11
CA THR A 104 -1.89 -3.13 3.95
C THR A 104 -0.45 -3.60 3.89
N LEU A 105 -0.23 -4.71 3.19
CA LEU A 105 1.09 -5.24 2.88
C LEU A 105 1.03 -5.88 1.49
N ASP A 106 2.07 -5.65 0.71
CA ASP A 106 2.33 -6.34 -0.54
C ASP A 106 3.84 -6.60 -0.67
N ALA A 107 4.26 -7.18 -1.80
CA ALA A 107 5.65 -7.57 -1.98
C ALA A 107 6.61 -6.37 -1.97
N ASP A 108 6.18 -5.18 -2.40
CA ASP A 108 7.06 -4.03 -2.56
C ASP A 108 6.98 -3.05 -1.37
N GLY A 109 6.04 -3.25 -0.46
CA GLY A 109 5.90 -2.44 0.74
C GLY A 109 4.56 -2.50 1.41
N PHE A 110 4.26 -1.47 2.18
CA PHE A 110 3.07 -1.41 3.01
C PHE A 110 2.55 0.03 3.15
N ASP A 111 1.28 0.15 3.51
CA ASP A 111 0.67 1.43 3.83
C ASP A 111 0.54 1.59 5.34
N LEU A 112 0.97 2.74 5.84
CA LEU A 112 0.75 3.19 7.21
C LEU A 112 -0.43 4.15 7.22
N ALA A 113 -1.38 3.95 8.12
CA ALA A 113 -2.53 4.82 8.27
C ALA A 113 -2.66 5.39 9.69
N ARG A 114 -3.14 6.64 9.75
CA ARG A 114 -3.58 7.34 10.96
C ARG A 114 -4.75 8.24 10.57
N GLU A 115 -5.93 7.98 11.11
CA GLU A 115 -7.16 8.71 10.78
C GLU A 115 -7.44 8.70 9.27
N ASP A 116 -7.39 9.85 8.60
CA ASP A 116 -7.60 10.04 7.16
C ASP A 116 -6.28 10.08 6.36
N ARG A 117 -5.14 9.98 7.04
CA ARG A 117 -3.81 10.04 6.42
C ARG A 117 -3.28 8.66 6.18
N VAL A 118 -2.75 8.46 4.98
CA VAL A 118 -2.10 7.23 4.53
C VAL A 118 -0.73 7.58 3.97
N LEU A 119 0.28 6.80 4.35
CA LEU A 119 1.65 6.91 3.86
C LEU A 119 2.08 5.57 3.28
N ARG A 120 2.47 5.57 2.01
CA ARG A 120 3.10 4.42 1.37
C ARG A 120 4.56 4.35 1.79
N VAL A 121 4.99 3.21 2.33
CA VAL A 121 6.40 2.92 2.60
C VAL A 121 6.87 1.84 1.63
N ALA A 122 7.87 2.18 0.82
CA ALA A 122 8.52 1.24 -0.08
C ALA A 122 9.64 0.47 0.64
N LEU A 123 9.69 -0.85 0.43
CA LEU A 123 10.82 -1.67 0.83
C LEU A 123 11.97 -1.50 -0.16
N ARG A 124 13.21 -1.64 0.33
CA ARG A 124 14.40 -1.61 -0.55
C ARG A 124 14.44 -2.78 -1.52
N ARG A 125 13.86 -3.92 -1.12
CA ARG A 125 13.79 -5.14 -1.90
C ARG A 125 12.40 -5.72 -1.74
N SER A 126 11.87 -6.24 -2.84
CA SER A 126 10.59 -6.94 -2.80
C SER A 126 10.69 -8.21 -1.97
N LEU A 127 9.68 -8.45 -1.15
CA LEU A 127 9.51 -9.68 -0.38
C LEU A 127 9.28 -10.86 -1.35
N ARG A 128 9.83 -12.02 -0.99
CA ARG A 128 9.52 -13.30 -1.63
C ARG A 128 8.50 -14.09 -0.82
N VAL A 129 8.41 -13.82 0.48
CA VAL A 129 7.38 -14.30 1.39
C VAL A 129 7.12 -13.24 2.47
N TYR A 130 5.88 -13.16 2.99
CA TYR A 130 5.54 -12.13 3.99
C TYR A 130 6.29 -12.28 5.33
N GLY A 131 6.83 -13.47 5.63
CA GLY A 131 7.67 -13.70 6.81
C GLY A 131 8.98 -12.90 6.80
N GLU A 132 9.42 -12.38 5.66
CA GLU A 132 10.64 -11.56 5.53
C GLU A 132 10.44 -10.11 5.99
N LEU A 133 9.19 -9.66 6.21
CA LEU A 133 8.85 -8.26 6.50
C LEU A 133 9.70 -7.64 7.62
N MET A 134 9.81 -8.33 8.76
CA MET A 134 10.53 -7.81 9.93
C MET A 134 12.02 -7.58 9.68
N ILE A 135 12.62 -8.38 8.80
CA ILE A 135 14.02 -8.24 8.40
C ILE A 135 14.15 -7.01 7.52
N GLU A 136 13.29 -6.86 6.52
CA GLU A 136 13.37 -5.75 5.56
C GLU A 136 13.00 -4.40 6.18
N MET A 137 12.14 -4.36 7.20
CA MET A 137 11.85 -3.14 7.96
C MET A 137 13.11 -2.49 8.55
N ASN A 138 14.12 -3.28 8.94
CA ASN A 138 15.39 -2.78 9.46
C ASN A 138 16.25 -2.10 8.38
N ASN A 139 15.98 -2.36 7.11
CA ASN A 139 16.77 -1.89 5.98
C ASN A 139 16.12 -0.67 5.28
N ILE A 140 14.96 -0.20 5.73
CA ILE A 140 14.23 0.88 5.06
C ILE A 140 15.04 2.17 5.08
N ALA A 141 15.30 2.73 3.89
CA ALA A 141 15.94 4.02 3.74
C ALA A 141 14.98 5.14 4.18
N PRO A 142 15.48 6.31 4.63
CA PRO A 142 14.66 7.51 4.62
C PRO A 142 14.18 7.79 3.19
N PRO A 143 12.99 8.40 3.01
CA PRO A 143 12.49 8.72 1.68
C PRO A 143 13.49 9.61 0.92
N THR A 144 13.72 9.29 -0.34
CA THR A 144 14.56 10.11 -1.21
C THR A 144 13.88 11.47 -1.36
N GLN A 145 14.50 12.54 -0.85
CA GLN A 145 14.03 13.90 -1.13
C GLN A 145 14.09 14.11 -2.64
N VAL A 146 12.93 14.42 -3.24
CA VAL A 146 12.78 14.77 -4.65
C VAL A 146 12.93 16.28 -4.81
#